data_AF-A0A2S7PUJ2-F1
#
_entry.id   AF-A0A2S7PUJ2-F1
#
_cell.length_a   1.000
_cell.length_b   1.000
_cell.length_c   1.000
_cell.angle_alpha   90.00
_cell.angle_beta   90.00
_cell.angle_gamma   90.00
#
_symmetry.space_group_name_H-M   'P 1'
#
loop_
_entity.id
_entity.type
_entity.pdbx_description
1 polymer ?
#
loop_
_entity_poly.entity_id
_entity_poly.type
_entity_poly.pdbx_seq_one_letter_code
_entity_poly.pdbx_strand_id
1 'polypeptide(L)'
;MIVSLTPKQTKNSSTGPLTKEATVLAHKTFHRYTTRRKQGGAQSANDSAKGAAHSAGSSLRRYNEQALTDEVRLLLHDWKPMIDSSTLLFIRATGTTNRRTLFGPYDNQVLRQNDPRIRGFPHPNPPN
;
A
#
# COMPACT_ATOMS: atom_id res chain seq x y z
N MET A 1 5.76 -0.92 -4.32
CA MET A 1 6.69 -1.27 -5.41
C MET A 1 7.70 -0.14 -5.55
N ILE A 2 8.94 -0.45 -5.88
CA ILE A 2 10.00 0.52 -6.18
C ILE A 2 10.44 0.28 -7.61
N VAL A 3 10.43 1.33 -8.42
CA VAL A 3 10.67 1.27 -9.87
C VAL A 3 11.80 2.23 -10.22
N SER A 4 12.72 1.77 -11.05
CA SER A 4 13.79 2.61 -11.59
C SER A 4 13.23 3.66 -12.55
N LEU A 5 13.76 4.88 -12.47
CA LEU A 5 13.48 5.93 -13.46
C LEU A 5 14.09 5.60 -14.82
N THR A 6 15.19 4.84 -14.85
CA THR A 6 15.82 4.40 -16.09
C THR A 6 15.11 3.14 -16.59
N PRO A 7 14.41 3.19 -17.74
CA PRO A 7 13.74 2.03 -18.29
C PRO A 7 14.76 1.03 -18.84
N LYS A 8 14.44 -0.26 -18.77
CA LYS A 8 15.20 -1.29 -19.47
C LYS A 8 14.80 -1.22 -20.95
N GLN A 9 15.79 -1.19 -21.84
CA GLN A 9 15.56 -1.26 -23.27
C GLN A 9 15.68 -2.72 -23.70
N THR A 10 14.59 -3.29 -24.21
CA THR A 10 14.56 -4.64 -24.78
C THR A 10 14.50 -4.52 -26.31
N LYS A 11 15.38 -5.24 -27.02
CA LYS A 11 15.30 -5.41 -28.48
C LYS A 11 14.76 -6.81 -28.75
N ASN A 12 13.47 -6.92 -29.08
CA ASN A 12 12.86 -8.21 -29.40
C ASN A 12 13.12 -8.65 -30.86
N SER A 13 13.66 -7.78 -31.71
CA SER A 13 14.11 -8.12 -33.06
C SER A 13 15.15 -7.11 -33.57
N SER A 14 15.97 -7.52 -34.55
CA SER A 14 17.02 -6.68 -35.15
C SER A 14 16.49 -5.45 -35.90
N THR A 15 15.21 -5.46 -36.29
CA THR A 15 14.54 -4.40 -37.06
C THR A 15 13.27 -3.83 -36.39
N GLY A 16 12.94 -4.27 -35.17
CA GLY A 16 11.75 -3.83 -34.44
C GLY A 16 11.97 -2.57 -33.59
N PRO A 17 10.89 -1.86 -33.21
CA PRO A 17 10.98 -0.69 -32.34
C PRO A 17 11.51 -1.07 -30.95
N LEU A 18 12.35 -0.21 -30.36
CA LEU A 18 12.83 -0.38 -28.99
C LEU A 18 11.64 -0.30 -28.01
N THR A 19 11.37 -1.39 -27.32
CA THR A 19 10.42 -1.42 -26.21
C THR A 19 11.11 -0.94 -24.93
N LYS A 20 10.53 0.08 -24.30
CA LYS A 20 10.96 0.59 -22.99
C LYS A 20 10.10 -0.06 -21.92
N GLU A 21 10.72 -0.85 -21.05
CA GLU A 21 10.04 -1.51 -19.94
C GLU A 21 10.43 -0.89 -18.60
N ALA A 22 9.46 -0.77 -17.70
CA ALA A 22 9.70 -0.32 -16.35
C ALA A 22 10.51 -1.37 -15.58
N THR A 23 11.62 -0.98 -14.95
CA THR A 23 12.44 -1.91 -14.16
C THR A 23 11.99 -1.87 -12.71
N VAL A 24 11.39 -2.96 -12.24
CA VAL A 24 10.98 -3.11 -10.83
C VAL A 24 12.18 -3.55 -10.00
N LEU A 25 12.58 -2.73 -9.04
CA LEU A 25 13.68 -3.02 -8.12
C LEU A 25 13.22 -3.84 -6.92
N ALA A 26 12.03 -3.54 -6.41
CA ALA A 26 11.43 -4.27 -5.29
C ALA A 26 9.90 -4.24 -5.36
N HIS A 27 9.24 -5.36 -5.06
CA HIS A 27 7.79 -5.47 -5.03
C HIS A 27 7.34 -6.42 -3.92
N LYS A 28 6.27 -6.05 -3.22
CA LYS A 28 5.65 -6.85 -2.17
C LYS A 28 4.15 -6.57 -2.14
N THR A 29 3.36 -7.63 -2.01
CA THR A 29 1.93 -7.57 -1.73
C THR A 29 1.64 -8.38 -0.46
N PHE A 30 0.67 -7.90 0.32
CA PHE A 30 0.14 -8.58 1.50
C PHE A 30 -1.36 -8.72 1.33
N HIS A 31 -1.91 -9.85 1.77
CA HIS A 31 -3.34 -10.13 1.69
C HIS A 31 -3.78 -10.75 3.01
N ARG A 32 -4.73 -10.09 3.69
CA ARG A 32 -5.34 -10.58 4.93
C ARG A 32 -6.83 -10.40 4.88
N TYR A 33 -7.56 -11.37 5.45
CA TYR A 33 -9.01 -11.30 5.56
C TYR A 33 -9.39 -10.40 6.74
N THR A 34 -9.77 -9.16 6.42
CA THR A 34 -10.08 -8.11 7.41
C THR A 34 -11.56 -7.72 7.43
N THR A 35 -12.32 -8.10 6.42
CA THR A 35 -13.74 -7.72 6.25
C THR A 35 -14.63 -8.96 6.22
N ARG A 36 -15.95 -8.81 6.34
CA ARG A 36 -16.89 -9.93 6.14
C ARG A 36 -17.27 -10.06 4.67
N ARG A 37 -17.30 -11.27 4.13
CA ARG A 37 -17.88 -11.55 2.81
C ARG A 37 -19.29 -10.94 2.71
N LYS A 38 -19.56 -10.19 1.63
CA LYS A 38 -20.82 -9.48 1.32
C LYS A 38 -21.18 -8.25 2.17
N GLN A 39 -20.50 -7.96 3.28
CA GLN A 39 -20.76 -6.75 4.08
C GLN A 39 -19.90 -5.57 3.62
N GLY A 40 -18.69 -5.84 3.11
CA GLY A 40 -17.75 -4.79 2.71
C GLY A 40 -17.26 -3.96 3.90
N GLY A 41 -16.27 -3.09 3.66
CA GLY A 41 -15.73 -2.17 4.67
C GLY A 41 -14.84 -2.82 5.75
N ALA A 42 -13.91 -2.04 6.30
CA ALA A 42 -13.02 -2.47 7.37
C ALA A 42 -13.81 -2.81 8.65
N GLN A 43 -13.35 -3.80 9.40
CA GLN A 43 -13.95 -4.19 10.68
C GLN A 43 -13.90 -3.04 11.68
N SER A 44 -12.78 -2.31 11.75
CA SER A 44 -12.63 -1.09 12.55
C SER A 44 -13.70 -0.04 12.25
N ALA A 45 -14.04 0.18 10.97
CA ALA A 45 -15.08 1.14 10.59
C ALA A 45 -16.47 0.68 11.03
N ASN A 46 -16.76 -0.62 10.92
CA ASN A 46 -18.03 -1.18 11.35
C ASN A 46 -18.19 -1.15 12.88
N ASP A 47 -17.12 -1.43 13.62
CA ASP A 47 -17.12 -1.37 15.09
C ASP A 47 -17.38 0.05 15.61
N SER A 48 -16.78 1.07 14.97
CA SER A 48 -17.04 2.48 15.32
C SER A 48 -18.46 2.93 15.03
N ALA A 49 -19.12 2.34 14.02
CA ALA A 49 -20.46 2.76 13.60
C ALA A 49 -21.60 2.03 14.34
N LYS A 50 -21.43 0.74 14.65
CA LYS A 50 -22.48 -0.13 15.18
C LYS A 50 -22.15 -0.73 16.55
N GLY A 51 -21.00 -0.37 17.13
CA GLY A 51 -20.47 -0.96 18.35
C GLY A 51 -19.60 -2.18 18.06
N ALA A 52 -18.65 -2.42 18.97
CA ALA A 52 -17.69 -3.51 18.86
C ALA A 52 -18.38 -4.87 19.05
N ALA A 53 -18.43 -5.68 18.00
CA ALA A 53 -18.89 -7.07 18.14
C ALA A 53 -17.84 -7.91 18.91
N HIS A 54 -18.30 -8.83 19.77
CA HIS A 54 -17.43 -9.69 20.59
C HIS A 54 -17.36 -11.15 20.09
N SER A 55 -17.73 -11.40 18.83
CA SER A 55 -17.64 -12.74 18.23
C SER A 55 -16.20 -13.15 17.91
N ALA A 56 -15.93 -14.46 17.83
CA ALA A 56 -14.64 -14.98 17.37
C ALA A 56 -14.25 -14.43 15.98
N GLY A 57 -15.23 -14.31 15.08
CA GLY A 57 -15.00 -13.78 13.73
C GLY A 57 -14.69 -12.28 13.69
N SER A 58 -15.21 -11.47 14.62
CA SER A 58 -14.82 -10.06 14.74
C SER A 58 -13.42 -9.92 15.33
N SER A 59 -13.06 -10.72 16.33
CA SER A 59 -11.72 -10.71 16.93
C SER A 59 -10.64 -11.11 15.92
N LEU A 60 -10.87 -12.15 15.12
CA LEU A 60 -9.94 -12.59 14.07
C LEU A 60 -9.70 -11.48 13.02
N ARG A 61 -10.75 -10.75 12.63
CA ARG A 61 -10.63 -9.65 11.66
C ARG A 61 -9.87 -8.46 12.22
N ARG A 62 -10.08 -8.09 13.50
CA ARG A 62 -9.28 -7.05 14.18
C ARG A 62 -7.80 -7.45 14.26
N TYR A 63 -7.52 -8.68 14.65
CA TYR A 63 -6.16 -9.21 14.68
C TYR A 63 -5.51 -9.13 13.29
N ASN A 64 -6.23 -9.51 12.23
CA ASN A 64 -5.72 -9.42 10.87
C ASN A 64 -5.49 -7.98 10.40
N GLU A 65 -6.31 -7.01 10.82
CA GLU A 65 -6.07 -5.58 10.53
C GLU A 65 -4.80 -5.07 11.21
N GLN A 66 -4.59 -5.47 12.47
CA GLN A 66 -3.38 -5.12 13.22
C GLN A 66 -2.14 -5.76 12.58
N ALA A 67 -2.18 -7.07 12.32
CA ALA A 67 -1.07 -7.77 11.69
C ALA A 67 -0.73 -7.21 10.30
N LEU A 68 -1.73 -6.83 9.50
CA LEU A 68 -1.51 -6.15 8.22
C LEU A 68 -0.80 -4.80 8.40
N THR A 69 -1.20 -4.04 9.42
CA THR A 69 -0.58 -2.74 9.74
C THR A 69 0.87 -2.91 10.13
N ASP A 70 1.19 -3.90 10.95
CA ASP A 70 2.55 -4.18 11.42
C ASP A 70 3.45 -4.67 10.28
N GLU A 71 2.96 -5.57 9.43
CA GLU A 71 3.67 -6.03 8.23
C GLU A 71 3.99 -4.90 7.25
N VAL A 72 3.03 -4.00 7.01
CA VAL A 72 3.23 -2.83 6.14
C VAL A 72 4.27 -1.88 6.74
N ARG A 73 4.22 -1.62 8.04
CA ARG A 73 5.17 -0.71 8.71
C ARG A 73 6.59 -1.28 8.75
N LEU A 74 6.72 -2.58 9.00
CA LEU A 74 8.00 -3.27 8.93
C LEU A 74 8.59 -3.16 7.51
N LEU A 75 7.78 -3.41 6.48
CA LEU A 75 8.24 -3.27 5.09
C LEU A 75 8.67 -1.84 4.77
N LEU A 76 7.91 -0.83 5.22
CA LEU A 76 8.28 0.58 5.02
C LEU A 76 9.62 0.90 5.70
N HIS A 77 9.86 0.36 6.89
CA HIS A 77 11.13 0.52 7.58
C HIS A 77 12.29 -0.09 6.79
N ASP A 78 12.15 -1.34 6.33
CA ASP A 78 13.17 -2.03 5.52
C ASP A 78 13.45 -1.28 4.21
N TRP A 79 12.42 -0.67 3.62
CA TRP A 79 12.53 0.06 2.37
C TRP A 79 12.88 1.53 2.55
N LYS A 80 13.05 2.02 3.78
CA LYS A 80 13.33 3.42 4.08
C LYS A 80 14.47 4.00 3.23
N PRO A 81 15.64 3.34 3.06
CA PRO A 81 16.72 3.90 2.24
C PRO A 81 16.29 4.14 0.78
N MET A 82 15.54 3.21 0.19
CA MET A 82 15.08 3.32 -1.19
C MET A 82 13.93 4.34 -1.33
N ILE A 83 13.07 4.45 -0.33
CA ILE A 83 12.00 5.46 -0.27
C ILE A 83 12.62 6.86 -0.15
N ASP A 84 13.64 7.03 0.70
CA ASP A 84 14.32 8.29 0.90
C ASP A 84 15.03 8.77 -0.37
N SER A 85 15.63 7.85 -1.16
CA SER A 85 16.26 8.18 -2.45
C SER A 85 15.27 8.36 -3.62
N SER A 86 13.97 8.08 -3.42
CA SER A 86 12.98 8.16 -4.49
C SER A 86 12.59 9.61 -4.81
N THR A 87 12.41 9.91 -6.10
CA THR A 87 12.00 11.25 -6.59
C THR A 87 10.51 11.50 -6.44
N LEU A 88 9.68 10.48 -6.66
CA LEU A 88 8.21 10.56 -6.60
C LEU A 88 7.64 9.38 -5.83
N LEU A 89 6.61 9.64 -5.03
CA LEU A 89 5.92 8.65 -4.21
C LEU A 89 4.44 8.61 -4.63
N PHE A 90 4.05 7.60 -5.40
CA PHE A 90 2.65 7.41 -5.77
C PHE A 90 1.95 6.57 -4.71
N ILE A 91 1.03 7.19 -3.96
CA ILE A 91 0.36 6.55 -2.82
C ILE A 91 -1.14 6.64 -3.00
N ARG A 92 -1.82 5.50 -2.83
CA ARG A 92 -3.28 5.42 -2.72
C ARG A 92 -3.65 4.67 -1.45
N ALA A 93 -4.35 5.35 -0.55
CA ALA A 93 -4.89 4.77 0.67
C ALA A 93 -6.33 5.25 0.85
N THR A 94 -7.29 4.39 0.52
CA THR A 94 -8.73 4.70 0.63
C THR A 94 -9.22 4.45 2.05
N GLY A 95 -9.97 5.41 2.60
CA GLY A 95 -10.50 5.32 3.96
C GLY A 95 -9.50 5.68 5.06
N THR A 96 -10.03 5.99 6.24
CA THR A 96 -9.27 6.53 7.37
C THR A 96 -8.26 5.53 7.94
N THR A 97 -8.61 4.25 8.05
CA THR A 97 -7.73 3.20 8.59
C THR A 97 -6.46 3.07 7.76
N ASN A 98 -6.58 2.92 6.44
CA ASN A 98 -5.43 2.76 5.54
C ASN A 98 -4.54 4.02 5.53
N ARG A 99 -5.13 5.22 5.58
CA ARG A 99 -4.37 6.47 5.72
C ARG A 99 -3.60 6.51 7.04
N ARG A 100 -4.22 6.07 8.13
CA ARG A 100 -3.57 6.01 9.45
C ARG A 100 -2.45 4.96 9.51
N THR A 101 -2.57 3.83 8.82
CA THR A 101 -1.49 2.85 8.68
C THR A 101 -0.21 3.48 8.09
N LEU A 102 -0.36 4.31 7.05
CA LEU A 102 0.77 4.94 6.36
C LEU A 102 1.26 6.24 7.01
N PHE A 103 0.34 7.12 7.44
CA PHE A 103 0.63 8.50 7.85
C PHE A 103 0.28 8.82 9.30
N GLY A 104 -0.37 7.91 10.02
CA GLY A 104 -0.66 8.11 11.45
C GLY A 104 0.62 8.10 12.28
N PRO A 105 0.55 8.51 13.55
CA PRO A 105 1.70 8.42 14.45
C PRO A 105 2.02 6.94 14.72
N TYR A 106 3.29 6.56 14.53
CA TYR A 106 3.89 5.29 14.95
C TYR A 106 5.41 5.44 15.02
N ASP A 107 6.06 4.55 15.76
CA ASP A 107 7.50 4.58 15.94
C ASP A 107 8.24 4.41 14.61
N ASN A 108 9.30 5.18 14.41
CA ASN A 108 10.10 5.17 13.18
C ASN A 108 9.27 5.45 11.91
N GLN A 109 8.29 6.35 12.00
CA GLN A 109 7.47 6.75 10.86
C GLN A 109 8.30 7.12 9.63
N VAL A 110 8.09 6.38 8.54
CA VAL A 110 8.85 6.54 7.28
C VAL A 110 8.19 7.57 6.36
N LEU A 111 6.86 7.53 6.24
CA LEU A 111 6.10 8.40 5.34
C LEU A 111 5.47 9.57 6.10
N ARG A 112 5.65 10.79 5.57
CA ARG A 112 5.06 12.02 6.13
C ARG A 112 3.98 12.55 5.18
N GLN A 113 2.85 12.99 5.72
CA GLN A 113 1.73 13.48 4.90
C GLN A 113 2.10 14.73 4.08
N ASN A 114 3.02 15.56 4.58
CA ASN A 114 3.46 16.79 3.94
C ASN A 114 4.69 16.60 3.03
N ASP A 115 5.05 15.37 2.69
CA ASP A 115 6.18 15.11 1.78
C ASP A 115 5.83 15.61 0.35
N PRO A 116 6.61 16.57 -0.21
CA PRO A 116 6.33 17.17 -1.51
C PRO A 116 6.49 16.20 -2.69
N ARG A 117 7.00 14.98 -2.47
CA ARG A 117 7.13 13.92 -3.49
C ARG A 117 5.85 13.11 -3.65
N ILE A 118 4.90 13.21 -2.71
CA ILE A 118 3.67 12.42 -2.72
C ILE A 118 2.75 12.88 -3.84
N ARG A 119 2.30 11.94 -4.67
CA ARG A 119 1.35 12.16 -5.76
C ARG A 119 0.21 11.13 -5.69
N GLY A 120 -0.99 11.57 -6.05
CA GLY A 120 -2.11 10.68 -6.34
C GLY A 120 -1.95 10.04 -7.72
N PHE A 121 -2.62 8.91 -7.93
CA PHE A 121 -2.73 8.34 -9.27
C PHE A 121 -3.72 9.17 -10.12
N PRO A 122 -3.36 9.56 -11.35
CA PRO A 122 -4.16 10.47 -12.17
C PRO A 122 -5.37 9.82 -12.86
N HIS A 123 -5.61 8.52 -12.63
CA HIS A 123 -6.71 7.77 -13.25
C HIS A 123 -7.49 6.95 -12.20
N PRO A 124 -8.77 6.63 -12.47
CA PRO A 124 -9.53 5.73 -11.63
C PRO A 124 -8.92 4.32 -11.62
N ASN A 125 -9.26 3.56 -10.58
CA ASN A 125 -8.79 2.18 -10.47
C ASN A 125 -9.46 1.33 -11.57
N PRO A 126 -8.77 0.31 -12.10
CA PRO A 126 -9.43 -0.74 -12.85
C PRO A 126 -10.51 -1.40 -11.96
N PRO A 127 -11.65 -1.83 -12.54
CA PRO A 127 -12.65 -2.59 -11.79
C PRO A 127 -12.01 -3.87 -11.24
N ASN A 128 -12.33 -4.19 -9.97
CA ASN A 128 -11.92 -5.41 -9.28
C ASN A 128 -12.66 -6.63 -9.83
#